data_AF-A0A8D8GS37-F1
#
_entry.id   AF-A0A8D8GS37-F1
#
_cell.length_a   1.000
_cell.length_b   1.000
_cell.length_c   1.000
_cell.angle_alpha   90.00
_cell.angle_beta   90.00
_cell.angle_gamma   90.00
#
_symmetry.space_group_name_H-M   'P 1'
#
loop_
_entity.id
_entity.type
_entity.pdbx_description
1 polymer ?
#
loop_
_entity_poly.entity_id
_entity_poly.type
_entity_poly.pdbx_seq_one_letter_code
_entity_poly.pdbx_strand_id
1 'polypeptide(L)'
;SQMPFNFQLILHLDKTSKAADFKTVIDSWLDTVPVGHAPNWVIGNHDRRRVASRMGGDHMADIMAMVELSMPGVSVTYQGDELGMVDTEVSWEETKDPNACQSNENVYQQYSRDPERSPFQWDATTNAGFTTASKPWLPVNPNYVTINVDTEQKADKSHLKVFEELMKLRDEDDFHSNRYGTAVLGTNTFVILRAGDSATYYTLVNLANAQDTVNVAE
;
A
#
# COMPACT_ATOMS: atom_id res chain seq x y z
N SER A 1 -11.84 -14.50 -15.59
CA SER A 1 -10.55 -14.76 -16.26
C SER A 1 -9.53 -15.10 -15.19
N GLN A 2 -8.42 -15.75 -15.57
CA GLN A 2 -7.25 -15.89 -14.70
C GLN A 2 -6.27 -14.76 -15.05
N MET A 3 -5.65 -14.14 -14.05
CA MET A 3 -4.63 -13.10 -14.25
C MET A 3 -3.42 -13.39 -13.35
N PRO A 4 -2.18 -13.24 -13.85
CA PRO A 4 -1.01 -13.32 -12.99
C PRO A 4 -0.94 -12.10 -12.07
N PHE A 5 -0.53 -12.28 -10.83
CA PHE A 5 -0.32 -11.17 -9.92
C PHE A 5 0.81 -10.25 -10.40
N ASN A 6 0.53 -8.95 -10.41
CA ASN A 6 1.48 -7.91 -10.75
C ASN A 6 2.25 -7.44 -9.51
N PHE A 7 3.49 -7.89 -9.36
CA PHE A 7 4.36 -7.47 -8.25
C PHE A 7 5.28 -6.29 -8.61
N GLN A 8 5.10 -5.62 -9.75
CA GLN A 8 6.01 -4.57 -10.21
C GLN A 8 6.15 -3.42 -9.20
N LEU A 9 5.04 -2.96 -8.60
CA LEU A 9 5.04 -1.91 -7.57
C LEU A 9 5.76 -2.30 -6.27
N ILE A 10 5.86 -3.60 -5.99
CA ILE A 10 6.56 -4.14 -4.81
C ILE A 10 8.05 -4.30 -5.10
N LEU A 11 8.41 -4.69 -6.31
CA LEU A 11 9.78 -5.06 -6.69
C LEU A 11 10.62 -3.87 -7.16
N HIS A 12 9.99 -2.82 -7.67
CA HIS A 12 10.68 -1.72 -8.35
C HIS A 12 10.45 -0.34 -7.74
N LEU A 13 9.61 -0.22 -6.71
CA LEU A 13 9.36 1.04 -6.01
C LEU A 13 9.68 0.95 -4.52
N ASP A 14 10.34 1.98 -4.01
CA ASP A 14 10.65 2.17 -2.60
C ASP A 14 10.69 3.67 -2.25
N LYS A 15 11.10 3.99 -1.01
CA LYS A 15 11.22 5.37 -0.50
C LYS A 15 12.15 6.31 -1.29
N THR A 16 12.98 5.77 -2.20
CA THR A 16 13.89 6.57 -3.04
C THR A 16 13.29 6.90 -4.41
N SER A 17 12.22 6.19 -4.81
CA SER A 17 11.55 6.36 -6.09
C SER A 17 10.96 7.75 -6.27
N LYS A 18 11.00 8.20 -7.53
CA LYS A 18 10.48 9.48 -8.01
C LYS A 18 9.28 9.29 -8.90
N ALA A 19 8.62 10.40 -9.27
CA ALA A 19 7.41 10.34 -10.08
C ALA A 19 7.63 9.64 -11.44
N ALA A 20 8.81 9.82 -12.04
CA ALA A 20 9.20 9.13 -13.27
C ALA A 20 9.32 7.60 -13.10
N ASP A 21 9.75 7.13 -11.93
CA ASP A 21 9.85 5.69 -11.64
C ASP A 21 8.45 5.09 -11.53
N PHE A 22 7.53 5.76 -10.82
CA PHE A 22 6.12 5.34 -10.75
C PHE A 22 5.50 5.23 -12.13
N LYS A 23 5.63 6.27 -12.96
CA LYS A 23 5.13 6.25 -14.34
C LYS A 23 5.69 5.08 -15.13
N THR A 24 7.01 4.87 -15.06
CA THR A 24 7.69 3.81 -15.82
C THR A 24 7.21 2.42 -15.41
N VAL A 25 7.13 2.15 -14.10
CA VAL A 25 6.70 0.85 -13.56
C VAL A 25 5.24 0.57 -13.91
N ILE A 26 4.37 1.58 -13.78
CA ILE A 26 2.94 1.48 -14.05
C ILE A 26 2.65 1.28 -15.55
N ASP A 27 3.22 2.14 -16.39
CA ASP A 27 2.96 2.10 -17.83
C ASP A 27 3.52 0.81 -18.45
N SER A 28 4.68 0.33 -17.98
CA SER A 28 5.26 -0.95 -18.40
C SER A 28 4.32 -2.15 -18.19
N TRP A 29 3.60 -2.17 -17.06
CA TRP A 29 2.62 -3.23 -16.82
C TRP A 29 1.43 -3.12 -17.76
N LEU A 30 0.89 -1.91 -17.95
CA LEU A 30 -0.24 -1.67 -18.84
C LEU A 30 0.08 -2.01 -20.30
N ASP A 31 1.29 -1.69 -20.76
CA ASP A 31 1.77 -2.02 -22.11
C ASP A 31 1.95 -3.54 -22.32
N THR A 32 2.14 -4.29 -21.23
CA THR A 32 2.30 -5.75 -21.26
C THR A 32 0.96 -6.50 -21.24
N VAL A 33 -0.08 -5.92 -20.63
CA VAL A 33 -1.39 -6.55 -20.51
C VAL A 33 -2.07 -6.66 -21.89
N PRO A 34 -2.45 -7.88 -22.35
CA PRO A 34 -3.09 -8.04 -23.64
C PRO A 34 -4.43 -7.30 -23.72
N VAL A 35 -4.75 -6.78 -24.91
CA VAL A 35 -6.04 -6.13 -25.19
C VAL A 35 -7.20 -7.03 -24.75
N GLY A 36 -8.19 -6.43 -24.07
CA GLY A 36 -9.36 -7.13 -23.54
C GLY A 36 -9.14 -7.84 -22.20
N HIS A 37 -7.96 -7.73 -21.59
CA HIS A 37 -7.68 -8.25 -20.24
C HIS A 37 -7.55 -7.12 -19.23
N ALA A 38 -7.95 -7.39 -17.99
CA ALA A 38 -7.85 -6.43 -16.89
C ALA A 38 -6.45 -6.49 -16.24
N PRO A 39 -5.77 -5.34 -16.02
CA PRO A 39 -4.59 -5.29 -15.17
C PRO A 39 -4.97 -5.53 -13.70
N ASN A 40 -4.00 -5.91 -12.87
CA ASN A 40 -4.10 -5.85 -11.42
C ASN A 40 -2.91 -5.13 -10.79
N TRP A 41 -3.08 -4.71 -9.54
CA TRP A 41 -2.12 -3.94 -8.77
C TRP A 41 -1.96 -4.55 -7.39
N VAL A 42 -0.73 -4.90 -7.03
CA VAL A 42 -0.40 -5.46 -5.71
C VAL A 42 0.65 -4.55 -5.07
N ILE A 43 0.34 -3.96 -3.92
CA ILE A 43 1.27 -3.08 -3.19
C ILE A 43 1.82 -3.71 -1.90
N GLY A 44 1.19 -4.77 -1.40
CA GLY A 44 1.61 -5.50 -0.22
C GLY A 44 1.34 -7.01 -0.35
N ASN A 45 2.09 -7.81 0.40
CA ASN A 45 1.81 -9.22 0.66
C ASN A 45 2.63 -9.69 1.88
N HIS A 46 2.47 -10.95 2.25
CA HIS A 46 3.15 -11.60 3.37
C HIS A 46 4.61 -12.00 3.11
N ASP A 47 5.19 -11.67 1.94
CA ASP A 47 6.57 -11.98 1.58
C ASP A 47 7.45 -10.72 1.43
N ARG A 48 6.86 -9.54 1.60
CA ARG A 48 7.50 -8.26 1.35
C ARG A 48 7.07 -7.27 2.43
N ARG A 49 8.03 -6.44 2.85
CA ARG A 49 7.83 -5.33 3.77
C ARG A 49 6.55 -4.54 3.45
N ARG A 50 5.76 -4.24 4.47
CA ARG A 50 4.48 -3.50 4.36
C ARG A 50 4.68 -2.22 3.58
N VAL A 51 3.66 -1.83 2.80
CA VAL A 51 3.79 -0.74 1.82
C VAL A 51 4.21 0.58 2.48
N ALA A 52 3.59 0.96 3.61
CA ALA A 52 3.95 2.18 4.33
C ALA A 52 5.44 2.16 4.74
N SER A 53 5.93 1.07 5.33
CA SER A 53 7.33 0.92 5.73
C SER A 53 8.30 0.94 4.54
N ARG A 54 7.97 0.26 3.45
CA ARG A 54 8.80 0.21 2.22
C ARG A 54 8.91 1.58 1.56
N MET A 55 7.82 2.36 1.58
CA MET A 55 7.70 3.63 0.86
C MET A 55 8.14 4.85 1.67
N GLY A 56 8.36 4.73 2.98
CA GLY A 56 8.96 5.81 3.79
C GLY A 56 8.24 6.16 5.09
N GLY A 57 7.22 5.40 5.48
CA GLY A 57 6.48 5.53 6.74
C GLY A 57 5.01 5.85 6.55
N ASP A 58 4.33 6.14 7.66
CA ASP A 58 2.86 6.25 7.76
C ASP A 58 2.25 7.28 6.80
N HIS A 59 2.94 8.39 6.52
CA HIS A 59 2.48 9.41 5.57
C HIS A 59 2.28 8.87 4.14
N MET A 60 2.91 7.75 3.79
CA MET A 60 2.78 7.11 2.48
C MET A 60 1.57 6.17 2.40
N ALA A 61 0.88 5.87 3.51
CA ALA A 61 -0.28 4.97 3.49
C ALA A 61 -1.40 5.51 2.59
N ASP A 62 -1.84 6.75 2.82
CA ASP A 62 -2.86 7.41 1.98
C ASP A 62 -2.37 7.55 0.54
N ILE A 63 -1.11 7.96 0.33
CA ILE A 63 -0.53 8.15 -1.00
C ILE A 63 -0.58 6.84 -1.81
N MET A 64 -0.18 5.73 -1.20
CA MET A 64 -0.13 4.45 -1.88
C MET A 64 -1.52 3.84 -2.08
N ALA A 65 -2.45 4.04 -1.15
CA ALA A 65 -3.85 3.68 -1.34
C ALA A 65 -4.49 4.49 -2.50
N MET A 66 -4.21 5.81 -2.56
CA MET A 66 -4.64 6.65 -3.68
C MET A 66 -4.07 6.17 -5.00
N VAL A 67 -2.78 5.81 -5.06
CA VAL A 67 -2.17 5.23 -6.26
C VAL A 67 -2.85 3.92 -6.63
N GLU A 68 -2.95 2.95 -5.74
CA GLU A 68 -3.52 1.63 -6.04
C GLU A 68 -5.00 1.72 -6.49
N LEU A 69 -5.82 2.43 -5.73
CA LEU A 69 -7.27 2.51 -5.93
C LEU A 69 -7.66 3.45 -7.07
N SER A 70 -6.76 4.30 -7.56
CA SER A 70 -7.01 5.11 -8.76
C SER A 70 -6.78 4.35 -10.07
N MET A 71 -6.05 3.24 -10.04
CA MET A 71 -5.61 2.53 -11.24
C MET A 71 -6.72 1.67 -11.86
N PRO A 72 -6.76 1.49 -13.19
CA PRO A 72 -7.78 0.67 -13.85
C PRO A 72 -7.64 -0.81 -13.47
N GLY A 73 -8.70 -1.61 -13.61
CA GLY A 73 -8.64 -3.06 -13.39
C GLY A 73 -8.88 -3.50 -11.95
N VAL A 74 -8.04 -4.39 -11.41
CA VAL A 74 -8.24 -5.02 -10.09
C VAL A 74 -7.24 -4.50 -9.06
N SER A 75 -7.73 -4.09 -7.89
CA SER A 75 -6.91 -3.77 -6.72
C SER A 75 -6.71 -5.01 -5.86
N VAL A 76 -5.55 -5.17 -5.23
CA VAL A 76 -5.22 -6.31 -4.36
C VAL A 76 -4.59 -5.77 -3.08
N THR A 77 -5.42 -5.61 -2.07
CA THR A 77 -5.05 -5.12 -0.74
C THR A 77 -4.55 -6.26 0.15
N TYR A 78 -3.40 -6.08 0.79
CA TYR A 78 -2.91 -7.00 1.81
C TYR A 78 -3.40 -6.57 3.19
N GLN A 79 -3.67 -7.56 4.05
CA GLN A 79 -4.22 -7.35 5.38
C GLN A 79 -3.44 -6.28 6.18
N GLY A 80 -4.11 -5.18 6.50
CA GLY A 80 -3.57 -4.05 7.27
C GLY A 80 -3.13 -2.87 6.40
N ASP A 81 -3.07 -3.01 5.08
CA ASP A 81 -2.81 -1.88 4.19
C ASP A 81 -3.96 -0.85 4.31
N GLU A 82 -5.19 -1.28 4.56
CA GLU A 82 -6.38 -0.43 4.80
C GLU A 82 -6.36 0.34 6.13
N LEU A 83 -5.43 0.00 7.03
CA LEU A 83 -5.14 0.71 8.27
C LEU A 83 -3.77 1.43 8.23
N GLY A 84 -3.04 1.33 7.11
CA GLY A 84 -1.68 1.85 7.05
C GLY A 84 -0.73 1.16 8.03
N MET A 85 -0.97 -0.13 8.35
CA MET A 85 -0.09 -0.91 9.21
C MET A 85 1.35 -0.88 8.67
N VAL A 86 2.31 -0.78 9.59
CA VAL A 86 3.75 -0.82 9.32
C VAL A 86 4.37 -2.09 9.87
N ASP A 87 5.53 -2.42 9.34
CA ASP A 87 6.29 -3.58 9.79
C ASP A 87 6.52 -3.54 11.30
N THR A 88 6.50 -4.72 11.92
CA THR A 88 6.75 -4.88 13.34
C THR A 88 8.20 -5.32 13.57
N GLU A 89 8.85 -4.73 14.57
CA GLU A 89 10.14 -5.23 15.03
C GLU A 89 9.96 -6.62 15.66
N VAL A 90 10.67 -7.62 15.13
CA VAL A 90 10.65 -9.01 15.59
C VAL A 90 12.08 -9.39 15.90
N SER A 91 12.39 -9.75 17.15
CA SER A 91 13.75 -10.15 17.52
C SER A 91 14.14 -11.50 16.91
N TRP A 92 15.43 -11.84 16.98
CA TRP A 92 15.92 -13.14 16.53
C TRP A 92 15.25 -14.30 17.28
N GLU A 93 15.03 -14.16 18.59
CA GLU A 93 14.38 -15.17 19.44
C GLU A 93 12.90 -15.34 19.12
N GLU A 94 12.26 -14.27 18.64
CA GLU A 94 10.85 -14.26 18.28
C GLU A 94 10.60 -14.66 16.83
N THR A 95 11.63 -14.60 15.98
CA THR A 95 11.58 -14.99 14.57
C THR A 95 11.09 -16.43 14.40
N LYS A 96 10.14 -16.61 13.48
CA LYS A 96 9.51 -17.88 13.11
C LYS A 96 9.68 -18.22 11.63
N ASP A 97 10.08 -17.26 10.78
CA ASP A 97 10.28 -17.52 9.36
C ASP A 97 11.39 -18.55 9.12
N PRO A 98 11.09 -19.71 8.49
CA PRO A 98 12.11 -20.73 8.21
C PRO A 98 13.33 -20.22 7.46
N ASN A 99 13.16 -19.26 6.53
CA ASN A 99 14.27 -18.69 5.77
C ASN A 99 15.23 -17.92 6.68
N ALA A 100 14.68 -17.18 7.65
CA ALA A 100 15.46 -16.44 8.63
C ALA A 100 16.08 -17.37 9.68
N CYS A 101 15.34 -18.36 10.17
CA CYS A 101 15.85 -19.34 11.13
C CYS A 101 17.04 -20.16 10.58
N GLN A 102 17.15 -20.33 9.27
CA GLN A 102 18.28 -20.98 8.60
C GLN A 102 19.51 -20.06 8.42
N SER A 103 19.39 -18.78 8.77
CA SER A 103 20.48 -17.79 8.69
C SER A 103 21.22 -17.66 10.04
N ASN A 104 21.35 -16.46 10.61
CA ASN A 104 21.84 -16.22 11.97
C ASN A 104 21.36 -14.86 12.53
N GLU A 105 21.54 -14.66 13.83
CA GLU A 105 21.14 -13.46 14.60
C GLU A 105 21.63 -12.13 14.01
N ASN A 106 22.73 -12.09 13.26
CA ASN A 106 23.27 -10.84 12.71
C ASN A 106 22.66 -10.45 11.36
N VAL A 107 21.99 -11.37 10.66
CA VAL A 107 21.51 -11.14 9.27
C VAL A 107 20.06 -11.59 9.05
N TYR A 108 19.38 -12.14 10.05
CA TYR A 108 18.04 -12.71 9.90
C TYR A 108 17.02 -11.73 9.34
N GLN A 109 17.14 -10.43 9.63
CA GLN A 109 16.23 -9.41 9.11
C GLN A 109 16.24 -9.32 7.57
N GLN A 110 17.33 -9.73 6.91
CA GLN A 110 17.41 -9.75 5.44
C GLN A 110 16.58 -10.88 4.82
N TYR A 111 16.25 -11.91 5.60
CA TYR A 111 15.56 -13.11 5.16
C TYR A 111 14.17 -13.28 5.78
N SER A 112 13.89 -12.57 6.88
CA SER A 112 12.65 -12.70 7.64
C SER A 112 11.53 -11.91 7.01
N ARG A 113 10.41 -12.61 6.82
CA ARG A 113 9.11 -12.05 6.44
C ARG A 113 8.17 -11.87 7.63
N ASP A 114 8.63 -12.14 8.85
CA ASP A 114 7.81 -12.00 10.05
C ASP A 114 7.34 -10.56 10.32
N PRO A 115 8.14 -9.51 10.04
CA PRO A 115 7.73 -8.13 10.29
C PRO A 115 6.44 -7.70 9.58
N GLU A 116 6.18 -8.18 8.37
CA GLU A 116 4.96 -7.96 7.60
C GLU A 116 3.82 -8.95 7.92
N ARG A 117 4.06 -9.92 8.79
CA ARG A 117 3.10 -10.96 9.23
C ARG A 117 2.59 -10.77 10.65
N SER A 118 2.91 -9.64 11.28
CA SER A 118 2.44 -9.35 12.63
C SER A 118 0.91 -9.42 12.72
N PRO A 119 0.37 -9.79 13.90
CA PRO A 119 -1.06 -9.83 14.13
C PRO A 119 -1.77 -8.53 13.74
N PHE A 120 -2.98 -8.68 13.18
CA PHE A 120 -3.81 -7.55 12.79
C PHE A 120 -4.26 -6.72 14.00
N GLN A 121 -4.41 -5.41 13.79
CA GLN A 121 -4.67 -4.43 14.85
C GLN A 121 -6.16 -4.06 14.88
N TRP A 122 -6.97 -4.81 15.63
CA TRP A 122 -8.42 -4.58 15.73
C TRP A 122 -8.77 -3.41 16.64
N ASP A 123 -8.18 -3.37 17.84
CA ASP A 123 -8.47 -2.35 18.85
C ASP A 123 -7.24 -2.06 19.73
N ALA A 124 -7.39 -1.18 20.72
CA ALA A 124 -6.34 -0.83 21.67
C ALA A 124 -6.24 -1.75 22.90
N THR A 125 -6.94 -2.90 22.91
CA THR A 125 -6.87 -3.88 24.01
C THR A 125 -5.65 -4.78 23.89
N THR A 126 -5.40 -5.65 24.89
CA THR A 126 -4.26 -6.56 24.89
C THR A 126 -4.15 -7.34 23.57
N ASN A 127 -2.94 -7.38 22.99
CA ASN A 127 -2.65 -7.98 21.69
C ASN A 127 -3.46 -7.37 20.52
N ALA A 128 -3.84 -6.09 20.62
CA ALA A 128 -4.65 -5.37 19.65
C ALA A 128 -6.00 -6.03 19.33
N GLY A 129 -6.59 -6.74 20.29
CA GLY A 129 -7.84 -7.50 20.08
C GLY A 129 -7.68 -8.75 19.21
N PHE A 130 -6.46 -9.06 18.73
CA PHE A 130 -6.21 -10.23 17.87
C PHE A 130 -6.44 -11.56 18.58
N THR A 131 -6.08 -11.64 19.87
CA THR A 131 -6.23 -12.87 20.66
C THR A 131 -6.36 -12.58 22.15
N THR A 132 -7.16 -13.40 22.82
CA THR A 132 -7.27 -13.41 24.29
C THR A 132 -6.20 -14.28 24.97
N ALA A 133 -5.35 -14.98 24.19
CA ALA A 133 -4.22 -15.71 24.73
C ALA A 133 -3.16 -14.75 25.32
N SER A 134 -2.31 -15.24 26.21
CA SER A 134 -1.28 -14.40 26.85
C SER A 134 -0.23 -13.88 25.88
N LYS A 135 0.09 -14.64 24.82
CA LYS A 135 1.06 -14.25 23.78
C LYS A 135 0.59 -14.70 22.39
N PRO A 136 0.54 -13.82 21.39
CA PRO A 136 0.33 -14.21 19.99
C PRO A 136 1.55 -14.92 19.40
N TRP A 137 1.38 -15.52 18.22
CA TRP A 137 2.43 -16.31 17.57
C TRP A 137 3.63 -15.47 17.08
N LEU A 138 3.38 -14.19 16.75
CA LEU A 138 4.37 -13.13 16.53
C LEU A 138 4.01 -11.89 17.38
N PRO A 139 4.98 -11.02 17.71
CA PRO A 139 4.72 -9.76 18.39
C PRO A 139 3.73 -8.87 17.63
N VAL A 140 2.89 -8.15 18.38
CA VAL A 140 2.03 -7.10 17.83
C VAL A 140 2.82 -5.81 17.72
N ASN A 141 2.60 -5.01 16.67
CA ASN A 141 3.26 -3.71 16.56
C ASN A 141 2.86 -2.82 17.75
N PRO A 142 3.80 -2.20 18.48
CA PRO A 142 3.47 -1.34 19.62
C PRO A 142 2.56 -0.15 19.28
N ASN A 143 2.50 0.26 18.01
CA ASN A 143 1.62 1.35 17.57
C ASN A 143 0.12 0.97 17.51
N TYR A 144 -0.25 -0.28 17.84
CA TYR A 144 -1.64 -0.74 17.81
C TYR A 144 -2.58 0.10 18.69
N VAL A 145 -2.05 0.82 19.68
CA VAL A 145 -2.82 1.73 20.53
C VAL A 145 -3.37 2.95 19.76
N THR A 146 -2.73 3.32 18.65
CA THR A 146 -3.12 4.46 17.80
C THR A 146 -3.55 4.05 16.40
N ILE A 147 -2.93 3.01 15.83
CA ILE A 147 -3.29 2.46 14.51
C ILE A 147 -4.06 1.17 14.77
N ASN A 148 -5.39 1.22 14.68
CA ASN A 148 -6.25 0.04 14.77
C ASN A 148 -7.65 0.40 14.26
N VAL A 149 -8.46 -0.62 13.94
CA VAL A 149 -9.81 -0.42 13.39
C VAL A 149 -10.68 0.47 14.28
N ASP A 150 -10.76 0.17 15.57
CA ASP A 150 -11.66 0.89 16.49
C ASP A 150 -11.29 2.37 16.63
N THR A 151 -10.00 2.69 16.77
CA THR A 151 -9.49 4.06 16.84
C THR A 151 -9.73 4.81 15.53
N GLU A 152 -9.38 4.21 14.39
CA GLU A 152 -9.50 4.86 13.09
C GLU A 152 -10.96 5.06 12.65
N GLN A 153 -11.86 4.13 12.99
CA GLN A 153 -13.27 4.28 12.69
C GLN A 153 -13.93 5.42 13.47
N LYS A 154 -13.48 5.66 14.72
CA LYS A 154 -13.99 6.73 15.58
C LYS A 154 -13.38 8.11 15.28
N ALA A 155 -12.16 8.17 14.73
CA ALA A 155 -11.46 9.42 14.45
C ALA A 155 -12.17 10.23 13.35
N ASP A 156 -12.18 11.57 13.43
CA ASP A 156 -12.78 12.42 12.38
C ASP A 156 -12.12 12.23 11.02
N LYS A 157 -10.80 12.01 11.02
CA LYS A 157 -9.98 11.69 9.85
C LYS A 157 -9.04 10.54 10.22
N SER A 158 -8.96 9.54 9.36
CA SER A 158 -8.11 8.36 9.51
C SER A 158 -7.80 7.76 8.14
N HIS A 159 -6.77 6.93 8.08
CA HIS A 159 -6.42 6.24 6.85
C HIS A 159 -7.55 5.29 6.42
N LEU A 160 -8.16 4.56 7.37
CA LEU A 160 -9.31 3.71 7.12
C LEU A 160 -10.46 4.46 6.43
N LYS A 161 -10.77 5.68 6.88
CA LYS A 161 -11.81 6.51 6.25
C LYS A 161 -11.42 6.95 4.85
N VAL A 162 -10.15 7.31 4.62
CA VAL A 162 -9.66 7.62 3.27
C VAL A 162 -9.79 6.39 2.37
N PHE A 163 -9.38 5.22 2.86
CA PHE A 163 -9.46 3.95 2.13
C PHE A 163 -10.91 3.59 1.78
N GLU A 164 -11.85 3.70 2.73
CA GLU A 164 -13.28 3.48 2.50
C GLU A 164 -13.87 4.44 1.44
N GLU A 165 -13.51 5.72 1.48
CA GLU A 165 -13.97 6.70 0.48
C GLU A 165 -13.36 6.44 -0.90
N LEU A 166 -12.09 6.03 -0.99
CA LEU A 166 -11.46 5.62 -2.25
C LEU A 166 -12.11 4.36 -2.82
N MET A 167 -12.49 3.40 -1.98
CA MET A 167 -13.22 2.20 -2.40
C MET A 167 -14.62 2.55 -2.94
N LYS A 168 -15.35 3.46 -2.29
CA LYS A 168 -16.63 3.97 -2.80
C LYS A 168 -16.45 4.66 -4.14
N LEU A 169 -15.45 5.54 -4.24
CA LEU A 169 -15.13 6.25 -5.48
C LEU A 169 -14.79 5.28 -6.62
N ARG A 170 -14.09 4.19 -6.31
CA ARG A 170 -13.73 3.16 -7.28
C ARG A 170 -14.95 2.40 -7.84
N ASP A 171 -16.04 2.32 -7.08
CA ASP A 171 -17.29 1.65 -7.48
C ASP A 171 -18.15 2.52 -8.42
N GLU A 172 -17.81 3.81 -8.57
CA GLU A 172 -18.49 4.70 -9.51
C GLU A 172 -18.23 4.30 -10.98
N ASP A 173 -19.23 4.46 -11.84
CA ASP A 173 -19.14 4.09 -13.26
C ASP A 173 -17.96 4.75 -13.99
N ASP A 174 -17.64 5.99 -13.62
CA ASP A 174 -16.51 6.73 -14.17
C ASP A 174 -15.16 6.05 -13.85
N PHE A 175 -15.03 5.39 -12.69
CA PHE A 175 -13.88 4.58 -12.28
C PHE A 175 -13.91 3.14 -12.81
N HIS A 176 -15.00 2.70 -13.43
CA HIS A 176 -15.04 1.47 -14.22
C HIS A 176 -14.61 1.69 -15.69
N SER A 177 -14.50 2.95 -16.12
CA SER A 177 -14.05 3.28 -17.47
C SER A 177 -12.59 2.88 -17.73
N ASN A 178 -12.29 2.52 -18.98
CA ASN A 178 -10.92 2.27 -19.44
C ASN A 178 -10.18 3.53 -19.90
N ARG A 179 -10.78 4.73 -19.75
CA ARG A 179 -10.08 5.99 -20.10
C ARG A 179 -9.21 6.40 -18.93
N TYR A 180 -7.92 6.28 -19.17
CA TYR A 180 -6.88 6.41 -18.15
C TYR A 180 -5.67 7.13 -18.73
N GLY A 181 -4.91 7.82 -17.88
CA GLY A 181 -3.60 8.35 -18.23
C GLY A 181 -2.71 8.57 -17.01
N THR A 182 -1.40 8.67 -17.25
CA THR A 182 -0.41 9.02 -16.22
C THR A 182 0.45 10.19 -16.68
N ALA A 183 0.79 11.07 -15.74
CA ALA A 183 1.70 12.18 -15.98
C ALA A 183 2.68 12.36 -14.82
N VAL A 184 3.77 13.06 -15.11
CA VAL A 184 4.80 13.43 -14.13
C VAL A 184 4.88 14.95 -14.15
N LEU A 185 4.70 15.56 -12.99
CA LEU A 185 4.85 17.00 -12.79
C LEU A 185 6.07 17.24 -11.91
N GLY A 186 7.14 17.76 -12.51
CA GLY A 186 8.42 17.93 -11.83
C GLY A 186 9.05 16.60 -11.40
N THR A 187 9.76 16.60 -10.27
CA THR A 187 10.54 15.43 -9.82
C THR A 187 9.71 14.46 -8.97
N ASN A 188 8.81 14.98 -8.13
CA ASN A 188 8.18 14.18 -7.08
C ASN A 188 6.67 14.01 -7.24
N THR A 189 6.02 14.80 -8.09
CA THR A 189 4.57 14.74 -8.24
C THR A 189 4.17 13.80 -9.37
N PHE A 190 3.51 12.70 -9.02
CA PHE A 190 2.93 11.75 -9.97
C PHE A 190 1.42 11.96 -10.08
N VAL A 191 0.89 11.81 -11.29
CA VAL A 191 -0.53 12.05 -11.58
C VAL A 191 -1.15 10.85 -12.25
N ILE A 192 -2.31 10.43 -11.77
CA ILE A 192 -3.19 9.45 -12.40
C ILE A 192 -4.48 10.14 -12.82
N LEU A 193 -4.90 9.93 -14.06
CA LEU A 193 -6.14 10.42 -14.62
C LEU A 193 -7.11 9.26 -14.85
N ARG A 194 -8.37 9.42 -14.43
CA ARG A 194 -9.50 8.56 -14.78
C ARG A 194 -10.61 9.40 -15.38
N ALA A 195 -11.03 9.10 -16.59
CA ALA A 195 -12.05 9.87 -17.29
C ALA A 195 -13.31 9.04 -17.52
N GLY A 196 -14.40 9.45 -16.91
CA GLY A 196 -15.72 8.93 -17.13
C GLY A 196 -16.54 9.75 -18.12
N ASP A 197 -17.81 9.38 -18.28
CA ASP A 197 -18.72 10.13 -19.15
C ASP A 197 -19.29 11.35 -18.41
N SER A 198 -19.39 11.27 -17.08
CA SER A 198 -19.85 12.38 -16.23
C SER A 198 -18.73 13.24 -15.67
N ALA A 199 -17.59 12.67 -15.30
CA ALA A 199 -16.51 13.40 -14.66
C ALA A 199 -15.12 12.88 -15.04
N THR A 200 -14.11 13.74 -14.86
CA THR A 200 -12.70 13.37 -14.91
C THR A 200 -12.08 13.58 -13.55
N TYR A 201 -11.38 12.56 -13.07
CA TYR A 201 -10.69 12.54 -11.79
C TYR A 201 -9.18 12.60 -12.00
N TYR A 202 -8.53 13.43 -11.20
CA TYR A 202 -7.08 13.57 -11.16
C TYR A 202 -6.61 13.22 -9.75
N THR A 203 -5.83 12.16 -9.63
CA THR A 203 -5.12 11.78 -8.41
C THR A 203 -3.71 12.33 -8.50
N LEU A 204 -3.40 13.36 -7.70
CA LEU A 204 -2.07 13.96 -7.62
C LEU A 204 -1.42 13.52 -6.31
N VAL A 205 -0.25 12.90 -6.41
CA VAL A 205 0.52 12.45 -5.24
C VAL A 205 1.92 13.04 -5.26
N ASN A 206 2.31 13.68 -4.15
CA ASN A 206 3.68 14.13 -3.93
C ASN A 206 4.45 13.03 -3.18
N LEU A 207 5.45 12.46 -3.85
CA LEU A 207 6.24 11.34 -3.33
C LEU A 207 7.43 11.77 -2.47
N ALA A 208 7.63 13.08 -2.28
CA ALA A 208 8.68 13.60 -1.41
C ALA A 208 8.16 13.95 -0.02
N ASN A 209 9.04 13.83 0.97
CA ASN A 209 8.84 14.39 2.31
C ASN A 209 9.19 15.90 2.34
N ALA A 210 8.73 16.64 1.35
CA ALA A 210 8.93 18.08 1.21
C ALA A 210 7.81 18.68 0.37
N GLN A 211 7.53 19.96 0.57
CA GLN A 211 6.57 20.69 -0.25
C GLN A 211 7.04 20.75 -1.71
N ASP A 212 6.11 20.54 -2.64
CA ASP A 212 6.32 20.68 -4.08
C ASP A 212 5.31 21.69 -4.65
N THR A 213 5.68 22.40 -5.71
CA THR A 213 4.79 23.35 -6.40
C THR A 213 4.78 22.99 -7.88
N VAL A 214 3.61 22.64 -8.39
CA VAL A 214 3.44 22.15 -9.76
C VAL A 214 2.39 22.95 -10.50
N ASN A 215 2.54 23.01 -11.83
CA ASN A 215 1.54 23.57 -12.72
C ASN A 215 0.62 22.45 -13.22
N VAL A 216 -0.66 22.50 -12.86
CA VAL A 216 -1.66 21.47 -13.24
C VAL A 216 -2.31 21.73 -14.61
N ALA A 217 -1.91 22.81 -15.29
CA ALA A 217 -2.38 23.14 -16.63
C ALA A 217 -1.48 22.59 -17.76
N GLU A 218 -0.33 21.99 -17.40
CA GLU A 218 0.59 21.28 -18.31
C GLU A 218 0.26 19.78 -18.36
#